data_AF-A0A920NQ22-F1
#
_entry.id   AF-A0A920NQ22-F1
#
_cell.length_a   1.000
_cell.length_b   1.000
_cell.length_c   1.000
_cell.angle_alpha   90.00
_cell.angle_beta   90.00
_cell.angle_gamma   90.00
#
_symmetry.space_group_name_H-M   'P 1'
#
loop_
_entity.id
_entity.type
_entity.pdbx_description
1 polymer ?
#
loop_
_entity_poly.entity_id
_entity_poly.type
_entity_poly.pdbx_seq_one_letter_code
_entity_poly.pdbx_strand_id
1 'polypeptide(L)'
;MEKGTFLAQVLFSTKTDQRFFDNSLQFYFNPGGSLYYDPVMFEPLPSFLSFYGNMILAGEIDTYQPNEGSKKYELARSIALRVRQVIFPWVGQNVYLTDDMSTNYGLRKAGMLIITD
;
A
#
# COMPACT_ATOMS: atom_id res chain seq x y z
N MET A 1 23.61 -11.92 14.76
CA MET A 1 23.17 -12.22 13.38
C MET A 1 22.89 -10.89 12.72
N GLU A 2 23.65 -10.56 11.68
CA GLU A 2 23.50 -9.31 10.94
C GLU A 2 22.12 -9.30 10.28
N LYS A 3 21.31 -8.27 10.55
CA LYS A 3 20.01 -8.12 9.88
C LYS A 3 20.29 -7.75 8.43
N GLY A 4 20.31 -8.75 7.54
CA GLY A 4 20.42 -8.52 6.11
C GLY A 4 19.27 -7.62 5.65
N THR A 5 19.63 -6.57 4.90
CA THR A 5 18.65 -5.73 4.23
C THR A 5 18.25 -6.39 2.92
N PHE A 6 16.96 -6.66 2.75
CA PHE A 6 16.42 -7.30 1.56
C PHE A 6 15.76 -6.25 0.67
N LEU A 7 15.95 -6.40 -0.64
CA LEU A 7 15.29 -5.63 -1.68
C LEU A 7 14.32 -6.54 -2.42
N ALA A 8 13.13 -6.04 -2.73
CA ALA A 8 12.11 -6.78 -3.43
C ALA A 8 11.39 -5.89 -4.46
N GLN A 9 10.91 -6.54 -5.52
CA GLN A 9 9.97 -5.97 -6.48
C GLN A 9 8.67 -6.72 -6.32
N VAL A 10 7.55 -5.99 -6.26
CA VAL A 10 6.24 -6.57 -5.96
C VAL A 10 5.21 -6.10 -6.97
N LEU A 11 4.46 -7.07 -7.48
CA LEU A 11 3.28 -6.85 -8.32
C LEU A 11 2.07 -7.43 -7.60
N PHE A 12 1.11 -6.57 -7.27
CA PHE A 12 -0.22 -6.98 -6.83
C PHE A 12 -1.20 -6.83 -7.99
N SER A 13 -1.99 -7.87 -8.26
CA SER A 13 -3.06 -7.80 -9.25
C SER A 13 -4.29 -8.59 -8.85
N THR A 14 -5.47 -7.97 -8.99
CA THR A 14 -6.76 -8.65 -8.85
C THR A 14 -7.22 -9.35 -10.13
N LYS A 15 -6.38 -9.36 -11.18
CA LYS A 15 -6.63 -9.90 -12.54
C LYS A 15 -7.78 -9.25 -13.33
N THR A 16 -8.68 -8.55 -12.66
CA THR A 16 -9.73 -7.73 -13.26
C THR A 16 -9.15 -6.35 -13.54
N ASP A 17 -9.09 -5.52 -12.50
CA ASP A 17 -9.04 -4.06 -12.66
C ASP A 17 -7.87 -3.43 -11.90
N GLN A 18 -7.45 -4.00 -10.76
CA GLN A 18 -6.42 -3.37 -9.93
C GLN A 18 -5.05 -3.99 -10.19
N ARG A 19 -4.06 -3.14 -10.45
CA ARG A 19 -2.66 -3.51 -10.64
C ARG A 19 -1.75 -2.48 -9.99
N PHE A 20 -1.00 -2.93 -8.99
CA PHE A 20 -0.02 -2.12 -8.27
C PHE A 20 1.35 -2.74 -8.44
N PHE A 21 2.31 -1.94 -8.87
CA PHE A 21 3.69 -2.38 -9.04
C PHE A 21 4.61 -1.48 -8.24
N ASP A 22 5.47 -2.05 -7.41
CA ASP A 22 6.47 -1.31 -6.62
C ASP A 22 7.84 -1.98 -6.72
N ASN A 23 8.85 -1.21 -7.11
CA ASN A 23 10.23 -1.65 -7.31
C ASN A 23 11.18 -1.34 -6.14
N SER A 24 10.67 -0.69 -5.11
CA SER A 24 11.46 0.04 -4.13
C SER A 24 11.29 -0.50 -2.71
N LEU A 25 10.74 -1.71 -2.58
CA LEU A 25 10.53 -2.41 -1.31
C LEU A 25 11.88 -2.80 -0.70
N GLN A 26 12.20 -2.21 0.45
CA GLN A 26 13.40 -2.52 1.24
C GLN A 26 13.02 -2.85 2.69
N PHE A 27 13.37 -4.03 3.19
CA PHE A 27 12.98 -4.46 4.53
C PHE A 27 14.04 -5.32 5.22
N TYR A 28 13.94 -5.39 6.55
CA TYR A 28 14.72 -6.32 7.36
C TYR A 28 13.91 -7.59 7.58
N PHE A 29 14.46 -8.75 7.23
CA PHE A 29 13.83 -10.03 7.50
C PHE A 29 14.38 -10.64 8.79
N ASN A 30 13.48 -11.05 9.69
CA ASN A 30 13.84 -11.80 10.89
C ASN A 30 13.15 -13.18 10.85
N PRO A 31 13.92 -14.27 10.64
CA PRO A 31 13.36 -15.61 10.65
C PRO A 31 12.67 -15.91 11.99
N GLY A 32 11.39 -16.33 11.95
CA GLY A 32 10.59 -16.59 13.14
C GLY A 32 9.98 -15.33 13.79
N GLY A 33 10.14 -14.15 13.20
CA GLY A 33 9.42 -12.94 13.59
C GLY A 33 7.95 -12.99 13.16
N SER A 34 7.07 -12.39 13.96
CA SER A 34 5.65 -12.27 13.63
C SER A 34 5.43 -11.22 12.55
N LEU A 35 4.61 -11.54 11.55
CA LEU A 35 4.19 -10.61 10.51
C LEU A 35 2.84 -9.99 10.90
N TYR A 36 2.85 -8.91 11.68
CA TYR A 36 1.64 -8.17 12.03
C TYR A 36 1.86 -6.67 11.86
N TYR A 37 0.81 -5.97 11.45
CA TYR A 37 0.85 -4.51 11.38
C TYR A 37 0.62 -3.91 12.75
N ASP A 38 1.55 -3.06 13.17
CA ASP A 38 1.46 -2.29 14.40
C ASP A 38 1.19 -0.81 14.07
N PRO A 39 0.10 -0.22 14.58
CA PRO A 39 -0.22 1.19 14.35
C PRO A 39 0.63 2.15 15.18
N VAL A 40 1.53 1.69 16.04
CA VAL A 40 2.43 2.51 16.86
C VAL A 40 3.87 2.35 16.38
N MET A 41 4.33 1.13 16.12
CA MET A 41 5.67 0.86 15.59
C MET A 41 5.65 0.64 14.08
N PHE A 42 6.44 1.45 13.37
CA PHE A 42 6.62 1.27 11.94
C PHE A 42 7.55 0.10 11.66
N GLU A 43 6.99 -0.99 11.12
CA GLU A 43 7.75 -2.07 10.50
C GLU A 43 7.60 -2.02 8.98
N PRO A 44 8.71 -2.07 8.19
CA PRO A 44 8.65 -1.95 6.74
C PRO A 44 7.70 -2.98 6.10
N LEU A 45 7.96 -4.27 6.25
CA LEU A 45 7.25 -5.33 5.51
C LEU A 45 5.75 -5.43 5.89
N PRO A 46 5.35 -5.47 7.17
CA PRO A 46 3.93 -5.49 7.53
C PRO A 46 3.17 -4.23 7.13
N SER A 47 3.81 -3.04 7.23
CA SER A 47 3.18 -1.78 6.82
C SER A 47 2.95 -1.73 5.31
N PHE A 48 3.92 -2.19 4.52
CA PHE A 48 3.82 -2.30 3.07
C PHE A 48 2.64 -3.20 2.67
N LEU A 49 2.55 -4.40 3.23
CA LEU A 49 1.46 -5.33 2.93
C LEU A 49 0.10 -4.78 3.38
N SER A 50 0.06 -4.09 4.51
CA SER A 50 -1.18 -3.50 5.02
C SER A 50 -1.65 -2.33 4.18
N PHE A 51 -0.73 -1.53 3.63
CA PHE A 51 -1.06 -0.45 2.70
C PHE A 51 -1.75 -1.00 1.45
N TYR A 52 -1.10 -1.90 0.71
CA TYR A 52 -1.67 -2.48 -0.51
C TYR A 52 -2.91 -3.33 -0.24
N GLY A 53 -2.97 -4.03 0.89
CA GLY A 53 -4.17 -4.75 1.32
C GLY A 53 -5.37 -3.83 1.51
N ASN A 54 -5.19 -2.68 2.18
CA ASN A 54 -6.28 -1.71 2.33
C ASN A 54 -6.64 -1.04 1.00
N MET A 55 -5.69 -0.75 0.13
CA MET A 55 -5.95 -0.20 -1.22
C MET A 55 -6.80 -1.15 -2.07
N ILE A 56 -6.43 -2.44 -2.10
CA ILE A 56 -7.17 -3.45 -2.85
C ILE A 56 -8.59 -3.59 -2.32
N LEU A 57 -8.73 -3.76 -1.00
CA LEU A 57 -10.03 -3.87 -0.36
C LEU A 57 -10.90 -2.63 -0.59
N ALA A 58 -10.31 -1.43 -0.59
CA ALA A 58 -11.04 -0.20 -0.86
C ALA A 58 -11.65 -0.20 -2.27
N GLY A 59 -10.88 -0.57 -3.28
CA GLY A 59 -11.36 -0.68 -4.65
C GLY A 59 -12.44 -1.75 -4.81
N GLU A 60 -12.26 -2.93 -4.19
CA GLU A 60 -13.25 -4.01 -4.24
C GLU A 60 -14.56 -3.61 -3.55
N ILE A 61 -14.51 -2.97 -2.37
CA ILE A 61 -15.70 -2.53 -1.64
C ILE A 61 -16.47 -1.46 -2.45
N ASP A 62 -15.77 -0.54 -3.10
CA ASP A 62 -16.40 0.49 -3.95
C ASP A 62 -17.13 -0.09 -5.18
N THR A 63 -16.87 -1.35 -5.56
CA THR A 63 -17.65 -2.03 -6.61
C THR A 63 -19.06 -2.41 -6.17
N TYR A 64 -19.26 -2.65 -4.87
CA TYR A 64 -20.56 -3.03 -4.32
C TYR A 64 -21.45 -1.81 -4.07
N GLN A 65 -20.87 -0.73 -3.53
CA GLN A 65 -21.58 0.52 -3.32
C GLN A 65 -20.63 1.73 -3.45
N PRO A 66 -21.06 2.83 -4.10
CA PRO A 66 -20.21 4.00 -4.25
C PRO A 66 -19.70 4.55 -2.90
N ASN A 67 -18.39 4.75 -2.81
CA ASN A 67 -17.68 5.35 -1.68
C ASN A 67 -17.64 4.55 -0.37
N GLU A 68 -18.12 3.31 -0.35
CA GLU A 68 -18.08 2.47 0.85
C GLU A 68 -16.64 2.05 1.21
N GLY A 69 -15.73 2.02 0.23
CA GLY A 69 -14.29 1.79 0.39
C GLY A 69 -13.51 2.96 0.97
N SER A 70 -14.12 4.14 1.14
CA SER A 70 -13.43 5.36 1.58
C SER A 70 -12.72 5.20 2.93
N LYS A 71 -13.30 4.46 3.88
CA LYS A 71 -12.66 4.15 5.17
C LYS A 71 -11.36 3.36 5.00
N LYS A 72 -11.29 2.48 3.99
CA LYS A 72 -10.10 1.68 3.69
C LYS A 72 -9.03 2.54 2.99
N TYR A 73 -9.44 3.46 2.11
CA TYR A 73 -8.53 4.47 1.56
C TYR A 73 -7.94 5.38 2.66
N GLU A 74 -8.74 5.82 3.63
CA GLU A 74 -8.24 6.61 4.77
C GLU A 74 -7.20 5.84 5.61
N LEU A 75 -7.43 4.55 5.84
CA LEU A 75 -6.46 3.70 6.53
C LEU A 75 -5.15 3.57 5.73
N ALA A 76 -5.24 3.31 4.43
CA ALA A 76 -4.07 3.29 3.54
C ALA A 76 -3.31 4.64 3.58
N ARG A 77 -4.05 5.75 3.57
CA ARG A 77 -3.48 7.11 3.67
C ARG A 77 -2.72 7.31 4.97
N SER A 78 -3.29 6.86 6.09
CA SER A 78 -2.67 6.97 7.41
C SER A 78 -1.33 6.20 7.48
N ILE A 79 -1.26 5.03 6.83
CA ILE A 79 -0.03 4.24 6.72
C ILE A 79 0.98 5.00 5.85
N ALA A 80 0.57 5.49 4.68
CA ALA A 80 1.43 6.22 3.76
C ALA A 80 2.00 7.53 4.37
N LEU A 81 1.22 8.25 5.19
CA LEU A 81 1.69 9.45 5.88
C LEU A 81 2.75 9.16 6.95
N ARG A 82 2.64 8.02 7.64
CA ARG A 82 3.63 7.60 8.63
C ARG A 82 4.91 7.17 7.96
N VAL A 83 4.76 6.42 6.88
CA VAL A 83 5.83 5.99 5.98
C VAL A 83 6.60 7.21 5.44
N ARG A 84 5.93 8.34 5.09
CA ARG A 84 6.54 9.62 4.68
C ARG A 84 7.52 10.21 5.69
N GLN A 85 7.35 9.93 6.97
CA GLN A 85 8.28 10.39 8.01
C GLN A 85 9.58 9.56 8.04
N VAL A 86 9.66 8.48 7.28
CA VAL A 86 10.77 7.54 7.27
C VAL A 86 11.51 7.61 5.93
N ILE A 87 12.84 7.57 5.95
CA ILE A 87 13.72 7.62 4.77
C ILE A 87 13.77 6.23 4.11
N PHE A 88 12.62 5.71 3.67
CA PHE A 88 12.57 4.54 2.79
C PHE A 88 12.21 4.99 1.36
N PRO A 89 12.63 4.25 0.31
CA PRO A 89 12.39 4.69 -1.07
C PRO A 89 10.94 4.55 -1.56
N TRP A 90 10.15 3.60 -1.03
CA TRP A 90 8.74 3.33 -1.45
C TRP A 90 7.72 4.43 -1.11
N VAL A 91 8.19 5.53 -0.57
CA VAL A 91 7.47 6.38 0.38
C VAL A 91 6.84 7.61 -0.27
N GLY A 92 7.37 8.07 -1.41
CA GLY A 92 7.00 9.36 -1.99
C GLY A 92 5.71 9.34 -2.82
N GLN A 93 5.56 8.33 -3.69
CA GLN A 93 4.51 8.31 -4.73
C GLN A 93 3.14 7.82 -4.20
N ASN A 94 3.13 7.02 -3.13
CA ASN A 94 1.93 6.33 -2.63
C ASN A 94 0.91 7.22 -1.88
N VAL A 95 1.33 8.36 -1.31
CA VAL A 95 0.39 9.31 -0.66
C VAL A 95 -0.47 10.04 -1.70
N TYR A 96 0.16 10.50 -2.80
CA TYR A 96 -0.57 11.12 -3.91
C TYR A 96 -1.53 10.14 -4.56
N LEU A 97 -1.09 8.89 -4.72
CA LEU A 97 -1.90 7.79 -5.21
C LEU A 97 -3.14 7.55 -4.35
N THR A 98 -2.99 7.60 -3.02
CA THR A 98 -4.14 7.45 -2.12
C THR A 98 -5.07 8.67 -2.15
N ASP A 99 -4.51 9.88 -2.26
CA ASP A 99 -5.27 11.13 -2.34
C ASP A 99 -6.08 11.21 -3.64
N ASP A 100 -5.47 10.87 -4.77
CA ASP A 100 -6.11 10.80 -6.10
C ASP A 100 -7.22 9.76 -6.13
N MET A 101 -6.96 8.56 -5.61
CA MET A 101 -7.96 7.50 -5.49
C MET A 101 -9.07 7.90 -4.51
N SER A 102 -8.76 8.59 -3.41
CA SER A 102 -9.77 9.00 -2.42
C SER A 102 -10.69 10.11 -2.93
N THR A 103 -10.19 11.02 -3.77
CA THR A 103 -10.95 12.20 -4.22
C THR A 103 -11.65 11.98 -5.56
N ASN A 104 -11.22 11.01 -6.37
CA ASN A 104 -11.72 10.81 -7.72
C ASN A 104 -12.42 9.46 -7.91
N TYR A 105 -13.76 9.49 -7.91
CA TYR A 105 -14.58 8.30 -8.14
C TYR A 105 -14.38 7.66 -9.52
N GLY A 106 -14.03 8.45 -10.55
CA GLY A 106 -13.71 7.94 -11.88
C GLY A 106 -12.45 7.07 -11.85
N LEU A 107 -11.44 7.47 -11.07
CA LEU A 107 -10.21 6.72 -10.87
C LEU A 107 -10.42 5.44 -10.05
N ARG A 108 -11.30 5.50 -9.03
CA ARG A 108 -11.73 4.31 -8.27
C ARG A 108 -12.40 3.26 -9.17
N LYS A 109 -13.24 3.70 -10.11
CA LYS A 109 -14.00 2.83 -11.01
C LYS A 109 -13.19 2.36 -12.22
N ALA A 110 -12.18 3.12 -12.65
CA ALA A 110 -11.41 2.83 -13.86
C ALA A 110 -10.42 1.67 -13.71
N GLY A 111 -10.17 1.16 -12.49
CA GLY A 111 -9.16 0.12 -12.30
C GLY A 111 -7.79 0.59 -12.79
N MET A 112 -7.26 1.66 -12.20
CA MET A 112 -6.02 2.21 -12.71
C MET A 112 -4.84 1.28 -12.43
N LEU A 113 -4.20 0.85 -13.52
CA LEU A 113 -2.82 0.43 -13.58
C LEU A 113 -1.95 1.61 -13.13
N ILE A 114 -1.40 1.54 -11.92
CA ILE A 114 -0.42 2.51 -11.47
C ILE A 114 0.95 1.83 -11.54
N ILE A 115 1.66 2.12 -12.62
CA ILE A 115 3.08 1.86 -12.75
C ILE A 115 3.78 3.00 -12.03
N THR A 116 4.34 2.72 -10.85
CA THR A 116 5.34 3.61 -10.26
C THR A 116 6.71 3.16 -10.77
N ASP A 117 7.30 3.96 -11.66
CA ASP A 117 8.72 3.88 -12.02
C ASP A 117 9.59 4.51 -10.92
#